data_AF-A0A7J3BCS5-F1
#
_entry.id   AF-A0A7J3BCS5-F1
#
_cell.length_a   1.000
_cell.length_b   1.000
_cell.length_c   1.000
_cell.angle_alpha   90.00
_cell.angle_beta   90.00
_cell.angle_gamma   90.00
#
_symmetry.space_group_name_H-M   'P 1'
#
loop_
_entity.id
_entity.type
_entity.pdbx_description
1 polymer ?
#
loop_
_entity_poly.entity_id
_entity_poly.type
_entity_poly.pdbx_seq_one_letter_code
_entity_poly.pdbx_strand_id
1 'polypeptide(L)'
;MPSRQLHLRFDEYLRDHGVITDYTFADSVHDRMDRGVVVWGPGHRYVDFYHSEQGIRSWLRSMTGIAYQATLTDYVRVALGHLCLDDVEARGEWTDENDLLKRAYRSFATKGYHRKKFMG
;
A
#
# COMPACT_ATOMS: atom_id res chain seq x y z
N MET A 1 -9.53 -1.32 9.36
CA MET A 1 -8.41 -0.72 8.63
C MET A 1 -7.27 -0.76 9.61
N PRO A 2 -6.11 -1.30 9.19
CA PRO A 2 -4.94 -1.35 10.04
C PRO A 2 -4.65 0.05 10.55
N SER A 3 -4.13 0.14 11.77
CA SER A 3 -3.61 1.42 12.25
C SER A 3 -2.49 1.89 11.32
N ARG A 4 -2.26 3.20 11.23
CA ARG A 4 -1.09 3.75 10.52
C ARG A 4 0.20 3.07 10.98
N GLN A 5 0.28 2.70 12.26
CA GLN A 5 1.39 1.92 12.81
C GLN A 5 1.57 0.55 12.12
N LEU A 6 0.49 -0.20 11.84
CA LEU A 6 0.56 -1.46 11.12
C LEU A 6 0.97 -1.27 9.65
N HIS A 7 0.51 -0.22 8.97
CA HIS A 7 0.98 0.09 7.62
C HIS A 7 2.46 0.44 7.61
N LEU A 8 2.95 1.22 8.57
CA LEU A 8 4.38 1.53 8.72
C LEU A 8 5.22 0.28 8.98
N ARG A 9 4.75 -0.63 9.86
CA ARG A 9 5.41 -1.94 10.08
C ARG A 9 5.42 -2.79 8.81
N PHE A 10 4.38 -2.69 7.98
CA PHE A 10 4.37 -3.39 6.70
C PHE A 10 5.33 -2.76 5.68
N ASP A 11 5.51 -1.44 5.68
CA ASP A 11 6.51 -0.77 4.85
C ASP A 11 7.93 -1.23 5.22
N GLU A 12 8.24 -1.35 6.51
CA GLU A 12 9.48 -1.96 7.00
C GLU A 12 9.61 -3.41 6.51
N TYR A 13 8.55 -4.20 6.60
CA TYR A 13 8.53 -5.58 6.10
C TYR A 13 8.84 -5.65 4.60
N LEU A 14 8.32 -4.71 3.80
CA LEU A 14 8.62 -4.63 2.36
C LEU A 14 10.08 -4.24 2.09
N ARG A 15 10.67 -3.35 2.89
CA ARG A 15 12.11 -2.99 2.81
C ARG A 15 13.00 -4.19 3.12
N ASP A 16 12.71 -4.91 4.22
CA ASP A 16 13.46 -6.09 4.64
C ASP A 16 13.48 -7.20 3.57
N HIS A 17 12.45 -7.25 2.72
CA HIS A 17 12.34 -8.19 1.61
C HIS A 17 12.87 -7.63 0.28
N GLY A 18 13.47 -6.44 0.27
CA GLY A 18 14.02 -5.80 -0.92
C GLY A 18 12.99 -5.39 -1.96
N VAL A 19 11.72 -5.21 -1.55
CA VAL A 19 10.63 -4.85 -2.46
C VAL A 19 10.63 -3.35 -2.77
N ILE A 20 10.92 -2.54 -1.76
CA ILE A 20 11.04 -1.07 -1.86
C ILE A 20 12.40 -0.65 -1.29
N THR A 21 12.84 0.55 -1.64
CA THR A 21 14.14 1.07 -1.19
C THR A 21 14.08 1.69 0.20
N ASP A 22 15.22 1.76 0.90
CA ASP A 22 15.30 2.41 2.21
C ASP A 22 14.97 3.91 2.18
N TYR A 23 15.15 4.53 1.01
CA TYR A 23 14.85 5.93 0.75
C TYR A 23 13.38 6.20 0.39
N THR A 24 12.52 5.17 0.34
CA THR A 24 11.11 5.36 0.05
C THR A 24 10.41 6.10 1.21
N PHE A 25 10.07 7.37 0.98
CA PHE A 25 9.22 8.18 1.85
C PHE A 25 7.75 7.87 1.59
N ALA A 26 7.24 6.81 2.23
CA ALA A 26 5.89 6.30 2.01
C ALA A 26 4.77 7.23 2.50
N ASP A 27 5.05 8.28 3.29
CA ASP A 27 4.02 9.19 3.86
C ASP A 27 3.04 9.74 2.81
N SER A 28 3.52 10.01 1.59
CA SER A 28 2.67 10.46 0.49
C SER A 28 1.61 9.43 0.09
N VAL A 29 1.92 8.14 0.23
CA VAL A 29 1.00 7.02 -0.02
C VAL A 29 -0.02 6.93 1.10
N HIS A 30 0.41 6.99 2.37
CA HIS A 30 -0.48 7.00 3.54
C HIS A 30 -1.49 8.14 3.43
N ASP A 31 -1.03 9.37 3.24
CA ASP A 31 -1.90 10.55 3.16
C ASP A 31 -2.86 10.48 1.96
N ARG A 32 -2.43 9.85 0.85
CA ARG A 32 -3.30 9.66 -0.31
C ARG A 32 -4.39 8.63 -0.04
N MET A 33 -4.04 7.49 0.55
CA MET A 33 -4.98 6.40 0.78
C MET A 33 -5.95 6.75 1.91
N ASP A 34 -5.47 7.47 2.94
CA ASP A 34 -6.25 7.86 4.12
C ASP A 34 -7.12 9.11 3.91
N ARG A 35 -7.00 9.80 2.77
CA ARG A 35 -7.74 11.05 2.50
C ARG A 35 -9.25 10.91 2.72
N GLY A 36 -9.80 9.73 2.43
CA GLY A 36 -11.21 9.42 2.53
C GLY A 36 -11.67 9.10 3.95
N VAL A 37 -10.75 8.86 4.89
CA VAL A 37 -11.06 8.51 6.29
C VAL A 37 -11.89 9.59 6.96
N VAL A 38 -11.59 10.87 6.70
CA VAL A 38 -12.33 12.00 7.30
C VAL A 38 -13.78 12.03 6.84
N VAL A 39 -14.07 11.58 5.61
CA VAL A 39 -15.40 11.67 4.99
C VAL A 39 -16.21 10.39 5.19
N TRP A 40 -15.58 9.22 5.00
CA TRP A 40 -16.25 7.92 4.96
C TRP A 40 -15.81 6.97 6.07
N GLY A 41 -14.97 7.43 7.00
CA GLY A 41 -14.48 6.64 8.12
C GLY A 41 -13.76 5.36 7.65
N PRO A 42 -13.84 4.26 8.44
CA PRO A 42 -13.27 2.97 8.05
C PRO A 42 -13.83 2.40 6.73
N GLY A 43 -14.99 2.88 6.26
CA GLY A 43 -15.61 2.45 5.02
C GLY A 43 -14.96 3.01 3.75
N HIS A 44 -14.10 4.03 3.86
CA HIS A 44 -13.47 4.69 2.71
C HIS A 44 -12.71 3.72 1.80
N ARG A 45 -12.15 2.62 2.34
CA ARG A 45 -11.47 1.59 1.54
C ARG A 45 -12.34 0.93 0.46
N TYR A 46 -13.65 0.97 0.61
CA TYR A 46 -14.59 0.37 -0.35
C TYR A 46 -15.17 1.39 -1.34
N VAL A 47 -15.07 2.68 -1.03
CA VAL A 47 -15.75 3.75 -1.77
C VAL A 47 -14.80 4.80 -2.36
N ASP A 48 -13.60 4.95 -1.79
CA ASP A 48 -12.59 5.85 -2.33
C ASP A 48 -11.96 5.19 -3.57
N PHE A 49 -12.07 5.88 -4.70
CA PHE A 49 -11.44 5.48 -5.95
C PHE A 49 -9.92 5.21 -5.78
N TYR A 50 -9.24 5.96 -4.92
CA TYR A 50 -7.80 5.78 -4.67
C TYR A 50 -7.45 4.56 -3.81
N HIS A 51 -8.45 3.85 -3.27
CA HIS A 51 -8.31 2.52 -2.68
C HIS A 51 -8.48 1.38 -3.70
N SER A 52 -8.09 1.64 -4.95
CA SER A 52 -8.06 0.65 -6.03
C SER A 52 -6.76 0.75 -6.81
N GLU A 53 -6.32 -0.34 -7.47
CA GLU A 53 -5.12 -0.30 -8.30
C GLU A 53 -5.22 0.79 -9.40
N GLN A 54 -6.41 0.99 -9.98
CA GLN A 54 -6.63 2.01 -11.00
C GLN A 54 -6.47 3.42 -10.43
N GLY A 55 -7.06 3.70 -9.26
CA GLY A 55 -6.95 5.00 -8.61
C GLY A 55 -5.52 5.33 -8.19
N ILE A 56 -4.81 4.36 -7.59
CA ILE A 56 -3.39 4.48 -7.23
C ILE A 56 -2.58 4.87 -8.47
N ARG A 57 -2.73 4.14 -9.58
CA ARG A 57 -2.01 4.45 -10.83
C ARG A 57 -2.37 5.82 -11.38
N SER A 58 -3.64 6.21 -11.29
CA SER A 58 -4.08 7.53 -11.74
C SER A 58 -3.45 8.67 -10.96
N TRP A 59 -3.32 8.52 -9.64
CA TRP A 59 -2.61 9.47 -8.81
C TRP A 59 -1.11 9.50 -9.12
N LEU A 60 -0.46 8.34 -9.26
CA LEU A 60 0.98 8.32 -9.54
C LEU A 60 1.33 8.88 -10.92
N ARG A 61 0.41 8.76 -11.90
CA ARG A 61 0.55 9.46 -13.19
C ARG A 61 0.57 10.98 -13.05
N SER A 62 -0.13 11.57 -12.07
CA SER A 62 -0.06 13.01 -11.83
C SER A 62 1.26 13.46 -11.18
N MET A 63 2.12 12.52 -10.77
CA MET A 63 3.41 12.79 -10.13
C MET A 63 4.62 12.61 -11.06
N THR A 64 4.42 12.19 -12.31
CA THR A 64 5.52 11.91 -13.26
C THR A 64 6.38 13.12 -13.58
N GLY A 65 5.86 14.33 -13.44
CA GLY A 65 6.61 15.58 -13.63
C GLY A 65 7.48 16.00 -12.43
N ILE A 66 7.32 15.36 -11.26
CA ILE A 66 7.97 15.80 -10.01
C ILE A 66 8.66 14.68 -9.22
N ALA A 67 8.42 13.41 -9.56
CA ALA A 67 8.98 12.27 -8.86
C ALA A 67 9.72 11.33 -9.81
N TYR A 68 10.79 10.72 -9.32
CA TYR A 68 11.57 9.76 -10.10
C TYR A 68 10.82 8.45 -10.31
N GLN A 69 11.10 7.78 -11.42
CA GLN A 69 10.52 6.49 -11.79
C GLN A 69 10.70 5.41 -10.70
N ALA A 70 11.85 5.41 -10.02
CA ALA A 70 12.12 4.50 -8.91
C ALA A 70 11.17 4.77 -7.73
N THR A 71 11.04 6.04 -7.33
CA THR A 71 10.10 6.47 -6.27
C THR A 71 8.66 6.09 -6.61
N LEU A 72 8.22 6.35 -7.85
CA LEU A 72 6.86 5.99 -8.29
C LEU A 72 6.63 4.48 -8.27
N THR A 73 7.66 3.70 -8.61
CA THR A 73 7.61 2.23 -8.55
C THR A 73 7.47 1.74 -7.11
N ASP A 74 8.24 2.31 -6.19
CA ASP A 74 8.13 1.98 -4.77
C ASP A 74 6.74 2.39 -4.23
N TYR A 75 6.22 3.55 -4.60
CA TYR A 75 4.88 3.99 -4.20
C TYR A 75 3.76 3.06 -4.70
N VAL A 76 3.84 2.57 -5.95
CA VAL A 76 2.91 1.54 -6.44
C VAL A 76 2.96 0.31 -5.53
N ARG A 77 4.16 -0.15 -5.16
CA ARG A 77 4.34 -1.37 -4.37
C ARG A 77 3.83 -1.20 -2.94
N VAL A 78 4.12 -0.07 -2.29
CA VAL A 78 3.59 0.29 -0.98
C VAL A 78 2.07 0.28 -1.00
N ALA A 79 1.45 1.05 -1.91
CA ALA A 79 0.00 1.19 -1.97
C ALA A 79 -0.71 -0.14 -2.23
N LEU A 80 -0.18 -0.96 -3.16
CA LEU A 80 -0.71 -2.30 -3.41
C LEU A 80 -0.50 -3.25 -2.23
N GLY A 81 0.58 -3.06 -1.48
CA GLY A 81 0.84 -3.75 -0.23
C GLY A 81 -0.22 -3.43 0.82
N HIS A 82 -0.57 -2.15 1.00
CA HIS A 82 -1.60 -1.70 1.93
C HIS A 82 -2.97 -2.26 1.58
N LEU A 83 -3.35 -2.31 0.29
CA LEU A 83 -4.59 -2.96 -0.13
C LEU A 83 -4.65 -4.44 0.29
N CYS A 84 -3.52 -5.16 0.21
CA CYS A 84 -3.43 -6.54 0.66
C CYS A 84 -3.51 -6.65 2.19
N LEU A 85 -2.88 -5.74 2.92
CA LEU A 85 -2.96 -5.70 4.38
C LEU A 85 -4.40 -5.45 4.86
N ASP A 86 -5.08 -4.47 4.27
CA ASP A 86 -6.45 -4.11 4.59
C ASP A 86 -7.45 -5.24 4.32
N ASP A 87 -7.26 -5.96 3.21
CA ASP A 87 -8.09 -7.12 2.82
C ASP A 87 -7.89 -8.29 3.79
N VAL A 88 -6.66 -8.60 4.18
CA VAL A 88 -6.39 -9.67 5.16
C VAL A 88 -6.91 -9.29 6.55
N GLU A 89 -6.68 -8.05 6.97
CA GLU A 89 -7.19 -7.54 8.25
C GLU A 89 -8.72 -7.61 8.30
N ALA A 90 -9.39 -7.20 7.22
CA ALA A 90 -10.86 -7.22 7.12
C ALA A 90 -11.47 -8.61 7.29
N ARG A 91 -10.77 -9.66 6.87
CA ARG A 91 -11.24 -11.05 6.98
C ARG A 91 -11.14 -11.58 8.41
N GLY A 92 -10.30 -10.99 9.27
CA GLY A 92 -10.13 -11.41 10.66
C GLY A 92 -9.44 -12.77 10.83
N GLU A 93 -8.83 -13.32 9.78
CA GLU A 93 -8.21 -14.65 9.78
C GLU A 93 -6.71 -14.59 10.15
N TRP A 94 -6.39 -14.00 11.29
CA TRP A 94 -5.00 -13.85 11.76
C TRP A 94 -4.90 -13.99 13.28
N THR A 95 -3.76 -14.48 13.76
CA THR A 95 -3.56 -14.78 15.20
C THR A 95 -2.88 -13.66 15.98
N ASP A 96 -2.00 -12.92 15.31
CA ASP A 96 -1.26 -11.79 15.86
C ASP A 96 -0.79 -10.87 14.71
N GLU A 97 -0.20 -9.72 15.04
CA GLU A 97 0.26 -8.75 14.05
C GLU A 97 1.32 -9.34 13.10
N ASN A 98 2.22 -10.21 13.57
CA ASN A 98 3.24 -10.80 12.68
C ASN A 98 2.62 -11.80 11.69
N ASP A 99 1.62 -12.57 12.11
CA ASP A 99 0.84 -13.44 11.22
C ASP A 99 0.09 -12.60 10.17
N LEU A 100 -0.53 -11.48 10.58
CA LEU A 100 -1.19 -10.54 9.68
C LEU A 100 -0.22 -10.02 8.60
N LEU A 101 0.97 -9.52 8.98
CA LEU A 101 1.98 -9.01 8.04
C LEU A 101 2.43 -10.12 7.06
N LYS A 102 2.70 -11.33 7.55
CA LYS A 102 3.10 -12.47 6.70
C LYS A 102 2.02 -12.86 5.69
N ARG A 103 0.75 -12.89 6.11
CA ARG A 103 -0.39 -13.19 5.24
C ARG A 103 -0.62 -12.11 4.19
N ALA A 104 -0.53 -10.85 4.60
CA ALA A 104 -0.59 -9.70 3.70
C ALA A 104 0.52 -9.77 2.65
N TYR A 105 1.76 -10.02 3.07
CA TYR A 105 2.89 -10.20 2.16
C TYR A 105 2.69 -11.38 1.20
N ARG A 106 2.18 -12.52 1.69
CA ARG A 106 1.85 -13.67 0.84
C ARG A 106 0.82 -13.30 -0.22
N SER A 107 -0.28 -12.66 0.17
CA SER A 107 -1.32 -12.18 -0.77
C SER A 107 -0.72 -11.24 -1.82
N PHE A 108 0.10 -10.28 -1.38
CA PHE A 108 0.82 -9.34 -2.23
C PHE A 108 1.78 -10.03 -3.22
N ALA A 109 2.52 -11.03 -2.76
CA ALA A 109 3.44 -11.82 -3.57
C ALA A 109 2.70 -12.68 -4.61
N THR A 110 1.63 -13.38 -4.20
CA THR A 110 0.78 -14.20 -5.07
C THR A 110 0.13 -13.38 -6.18
N LYS A 111 -0.29 -12.14 -5.91
CA LYS A 111 -0.81 -11.20 -6.93
C LYS A 111 0.28 -10.62 -7.84
N GLY A 112 1.55 -10.93 -7.60
CA GLY A 112 2.69 -10.43 -8.38
C GLY A 112 3.05 -8.97 -8.10
N TYR A 113 2.49 -8.37 -7.05
CA TYR A 113 2.61 -6.93 -6.78
C TYR A 113 4.04 -6.51 -6.42
N HIS A 114 4.81 -7.37 -5.75
CA HIS A 114 6.24 -7.17 -5.47
C HIS A 114 7.09 -6.90 -6.72
N ARG A 115 6.67 -7.35 -7.90
CA ARG A 115 7.39 -7.15 -9.17
C ARG A 115 6.83 -6.00 -9.99
N LYS A 116 5.69 -5.43 -9.61
CA LYS A 116 5.07 -4.37 -10.41
C LYS A 116 5.99 -3.16 -10.46
N LYS A 117 6.05 -2.57 -11.65
CA LYS A 117 6.72 -1.30 -11.90
C LYS A 117 5.65 -0.25 -12.15
N PHE A 118 5.97 0.99 -11.82
CA PHE A 118 5.21 2.08 -12.38
C PHE A 118 5.44 2.10 -13.90
N MET A 119 4.38 2.25 -14.68
CA MET A 119 4.45 2.44 -16.13
C MET A 119 3.56 3.66 -16.38
N GLY A 120 4.18 4.75 -16.83
CA GLY A 120 3.54 6.04 -17.07
C GLY A 120 2.51 5.97 -18.18
#